data_AF-A0A955HTT9-F1
#
_entry.id   AF-A0A955HTT9-F1
#
_cell.length_a   1.000
_cell.length_b   1.000
_cell.length_c   1.000
_cell.angle_alpha   90.00
_cell.angle_beta   90.00
_cell.angle_gamma   90.00
#
_symmetry.space_group_name_H-M   'P 1'
#
loop_
_entity.id
_entity.type
_entity.pdbx_description
1 polymer ?
#
loop_
_entity_poly.entity_id
_entity_poly.type
_entity_poly.pdbx_seq_one_letter_code
_entity_poly.pdbx_strand_id
1 'polypeptide(L)'
;QLEAAYRNLEELRDKLQQAEERLFDVGLYITIYGESEEILNKTETEIRGMLDARLIYLKPALYEQEQGFKSVIPTVSDELMVHNKFNSTPLSSFFPFTSFDLTSDTGILYGINRHNSSLILFDRYSLTNYNSVTFATSGAGKSYTTKLEILRSLMFGAEVLVIDPEREYEFLAEATGGRFFNISLS
;
A
#
# COMPACT_ATOMS: atom_id res chain seq x y z
N GLN A 1 -6.06 12.07 31.81
CA GLN A 1 -6.18 12.46 30.38
C GLN A 1 -5.14 13.51 29.99
N LEU A 2 -4.97 14.60 30.76
CA LEU A 2 -3.98 15.64 30.47
C LEU A 2 -2.51 15.14 30.52
N GLU A 3 -2.16 14.32 31.52
CA GLU A 3 -0.81 13.74 31.63
C GLU A 3 -0.47 12.79 30.48
N ALA A 4 -1.43 11.98 30.02
CA ALA A 4 -1.22 11.08 28.89
C ALA A 4 -1.03 11.85 27.57
N ALA A 5 -1.80 12.92 27.36
CA ALA A 5 -1.64 13.80 26.20
C ALA A 5 -0.27 14.50 26.22
N TYR A 6 0.15 14.99 27.39
CA TYR A 6 1.47 15.61 27.57
C TYR A 6 2.60 14.64 27.25
N ARG A 7 2.55 13.44 27.83
CA ARG A 7 3.54 12.39 27.58
C ARG A 7 3.61 11.97 26.11
N ASN A 8 2.48 11.78 25.45
CA ASN A 8 2.46 11.47 24.01
C ASN A 8 3.10 12.59 23.17
N LEU A 9 2.93 13.85 23.59
CA LEU A 9 3.51 15.00 22.91
C LEU A 9 5.03 15.06 23.10
N GLU A 10 5.53 14.75 24.30
CA GLU A 10 6.97 14.62 24.55
C GLU A 10 7.58 13.46 23.75
N GLU A 11 6.94 12.29 23.74
CA GLU A 11 7.40 11.15 22.94
C GLU A 11 7.43 11.48 21.44
N LEU A 12 6.43 12.18 20.92
CA LEU A 12 6.42 12.64 19.53
C LEU A 12 7.54 13.65 19.27
N ARG A 13 7.77 14.61 20.18
CA ARG A 13 8.86 15.60 20.06
C ARG A 13 10.20 14.89 19.97
N ASP A 14 10.46 13.93 20.85
CA ASP A 14 11.73 13.22 20.92
C ASP A 14 11.97 12.41 19.63
N LYS A 15 10.93 11.73 19.10
CA LYS A 15 10.99 11.04 17.80
C LYS A 15 11.26 11.96 16.62
N LEU A 16 10.67 13.16 16.62
CA LEU A 16 10.95 14.18 15.60
C LEU A 16 12.38 14.71 15.69
N GLN A 17 12.90 14.94 16.90
CA GLN A 17 14.29 15.40 17.10
C GLN A 17 15.32 14.34 16.67
N GLN A 18 15.01 13.06 16.89
CA GLN A 18 15.85 11.93 16.49
C GLN A 18 15.68 11.56 15.01
N ALA A 19 14.81 12.28 14.27
CA ALA A 19 14.47 12.02 12.87
C ALA A 19 13.88 10.61 12.60
N GLU A 20 13.32 9.97 13.63
CA GLU A 20 12.58 8.71 13.50
C GLU A 20 11.22 8.94 12.84
N GLU A 21 10.62 10.11 13.09
CA GLU A 21 9.39 10.56 12.44
C GLU A 21 9.60 11.91 11.74
N ARG A 22 8.80 12.17 10.71
CA ARG A 22 8.69 13.46 10.01
C ARG A 22 7.25 13.93 10.00
N LEU A 23 7.07 15.26 10.10
CA LEU A 23 5.78 15.93 9.94
C LEU A 23 5.54 16.29 8.47
N PHE A 24 4.33 16.05 8.00
CA PHE A 24 3.86 16.34 6.65
C PHE A 24 2.57 17.15 6.69
N ASP A 25 2.39 18.02 5.70
CA ASP A 25 1.10 18.61 5.37
C ASP A 25 0.34 17.67 4.45
N VAL A 26 -0.88 17.27 4.85
CA VAL A 26 -1.64 16.24 4.16
C VAL A 26 -3.08 16.72 3.96
N GLY A 27 -3.51 16.76 2.71
CA GLY A 27 -4.92 16.92 2.30
C GLY A 27 -5.53 15.56 1.97
N LEU A 28 -6.76 15.31 2.44
CA LEU A 28 -7.53 14.13 2.08
C LEU A 28 -8.87 14.58 1.51
N TYR A 29 -9.07 14.27 0.23
CA TYR A 29 -10.26 14.66 -0.51
C TYR A 29 -10.93 13.41 -1.07
N ILE A 30 -12.25 13.37 -1.01
CA ILE A 30 -13.06 12.25 -1.50
C ILE A 30 -14.06 12.81 -2.50
N THR A 31 -14.01 12.34 -3.75
CA THR A 31 -15.03 12.63 -4.75
C THR A 31 -16.01 11.48 -4.81
N ILE A 32 -17.31 11.79 -4.67
CA ILE A 32 -18.40 10.83 -4.71
C ILE A 32 -19.10 10.98 -6.06
N TYR A 33 -19.37 9.86 -6.73
CA TYR A 33 -20.04 9.82 -8.02
C TYR A 33 -21.41 9.13 -7.88
N GLY A 34 -22.40 9.60 -8.63
CA GLY A 34 -23.73 9.00 -8.70
C GLY A 34 -24.38 9.29 -10.05
N GLU A 35 -25.17 8.34 -10.56
CA GLU A 35 -25.85 8.47 -11.86
C GLU A 35 -27.05 9.42 -11.83
N SER A 36 -27.55 9.73 -10.63
CA SER A 36 -28.60 10.71 -10.37
C SER A 36 -28.33 11.42 -9.05
N GLU A 37 -28.95 12.57 -8.85
CA GLU A 37 -28.86 13.34 -7.59
C GLU A 37 -29.32 12.52 -6.38
N GLU A 38 -30.36 11.70 -6.55
CA GLU A 38 -30.85 10.81 -5.51
C GLU A 38 -29.80 9.76 -5.09
N ILE A 39 -29.15 9.12 -6.08
CA ILE A 39 -28.08 8.14 -5.84
C ILE A 39 -26.86 8.80 -5.20
N LEU A 40 -26.49 9.99 -5.66
CA LEU A 40 -25.37 10.76 -5.11
C LEU A 40 -25.60 11.09 -3.62
N ASN A 41 -26.76 11.67 -3.29
CA ASN A 41 -27.11 12.05 -1.92
C ASN A 41 -27.18 10.84 -0.97
N LYS A 42 -27.71 9.71 -1.47
CA LYS A 42 -27.73 8.46 -0.72
C LYS A 42 -26.30 7.97 -0.42
N THR A 43 -25.45 7.95 -1.44
CA THR A 43 -24.05 7.50 -1.32
C THR A 43 -23.25 8.41 -0.39
N GLU A 44 -23.45 9.73 -0.48
CA GLU A 44 -22.87 10.71 0.44
C GLU A 44 -23.27 10.42 1.89
N THR A 45 -24.56 10.20 2.13
CA THR A 45 -25.09 9.93 3.47
C THR A 45 -24.51 8.64 4.06
N GLU A 46 -24.39 7.58 3.25
CA GLU A 46 -23.79 6.31 3.66
C GLU A 46 -22.31 6.48 4.03
N ILE A 47 -21.51 7.13 3.17
CA ILE A 47 -20.08 7.37 3.42
C ILE A 47 -19.90 8.24 4.67
N ARG A 48 -20.70 9.31 4.81
CA ARG A 48 -20.69 10.18 5.99
C ARG A 48 -20.98 9.38 7.26
N GLY A 49 -22.01 8.54 7.26
CA GLY A 49 -22.34 7.69 8.41
C GLY A 49 -21.21 6.72 8.79
N MET A 50 -20.53 6.12 7.80
CA MET A 50 -19.39 5.23 8.04
C MET A 50 -18.19 5.95 8.68
N LEU A 51 -17.95 7.21 8.31
CA LEU A 51 -16.84 8.01 8.81
C LEU A 51 -17.16 8.63 10.18
N ASP A 52 -18.39 9.13 10.37
CA ASP A 52 -18.85 9.66 11.65
C ASP A 52 -18.78 8.59 12.76
N ALA A 53 -19.14 7.34 12.44
CA ALA A 53 -18.99 6.20 13.36
C ALA A 53 -17.54 5.93 13.81
N ARG A 54 -16.55 6.44 13.04
CA ARG A 54 -15.12 6.38 13.34
C ARG A 54 -14.55 7.71 13.83
N LEU A 55 -15.41 8.67 14.17
CA LEU A 55 -15.05 10.03 14.60
C LEU A 55 -14.29 10.83 13.52
N ILE A 56 -14.51 10.51 12.25
CA ILE A 56 -13.94 11.22 11.10
C ILE A 56 -15.03 12.10 10.51
N TYR A 57 -14.84 13.42 10.60
CA TYR A 57 -15.81 14.40 10.13
C TYR A 57 -15.52 14.83 8.69
N LEU A 58 -16.47 14.60 7.79
CA LEU A 58 -16.41 15.11 6.42
C LEU A 58 -16.88 16.57 6.34
N LYS A 59 -16.11 17.39 5.61
CA LYS A 59 -16.49 18.75 5.26
C LYS A 59 -16.77 18.82 3.75
N PRO A 60 -18.02 19.12 3.33
CA PRO A 60 -18.30 19.32 1.92
C PRO A 60 -17.59 20.58 1.40
N ALA A 61 -17.01 20.52 0.20
CA ALA A 61 -16.43 21.66 -0.50
C ALA A 61 -17.54 22.53 -1.14
N LEU A 62 -18.38 23.12 -0.28
CA LEU A 62 -19.52 23.95 -0.71
C LEU A 62 -19.02 25.18 -1.48
N TYR A 63 -19.54 25.38 -2.68
CA TYR A 63 -19.14 26.45 -3.61
C TYR A 63 -17.70 26.34 -4.14
N GLU A 64 -16.99 25.27 -3.79
CA GLU A 64 -15.64 24.96 -4.26
C GLU A 64 -15.61 23.57 -4.92
N GLN A 65 -16.73 23.14 -5.52
CA GLN A 65 -16.86 21.80 -6.10
C GLN A 65 -15.90 21.59 -7.29
N GLU A 66 -15.68 22.63 -8.10
CA GLU A 66 -14.73 22.59 -9.22
C GLU A 66 -13.29 22.41 -8.70
N GLN A 67 -12.90 23.20 -7.70
CA GLN A 67 -11.59 23.12 -7.04
C GLN A 67 -11.40 21.76 -6.38
N GLY A 68 -12.43 21.26 -5.69
CA GLY A 68 -12.41 19.93 -5.08
C GLY A 68 -12.24 18.82 -6.09
N PHE A 69 -12.92 18.88 -7.24
CA PHE A 69 -12.73 17.93 -8.32
C PHE A 69 -11.30 17.99 -8.91
N LYS A 70 -10.80 19.20 -9.20
CA LYS A 70 -9.44 19.40 -9.71
C LYS A 70 -8.36 18.91 -8.74
N SER A 71 -8.63 18.97 -7.44
CA SER A 71 -7.73 18.51 -6.38
C SER A 71 -7.65 16.99 -6.23
N VAL A 72 -8.62 16.24 -6.77
CA VAL A 72 -8.69 14.77 -6.66
C VAL A 72 -8.22 14.07 -7.93
N ILE A 73 -8.38 14.69 -9.10
CA ILE A 73 -7.88 14.13 -10.36
C ILE A 73 -6.34 14.09 -10.38
N PRO A 74 -5.72 13.18 -11.14
CA PRO A 74 -4.27 12.96 -11.13
C PRO A 74 -3.49 14.03 -11.93
N THR A 75 -3.80 15.30 -11.71
CA THR A 75 -3.11 16.46 -12.31
C THR A 75 -1.99 17.01 -11.42
N VAL A 76 -1.80 16.43 -10.22
CA VAL A 76 -0.78 16.83 -9.23
C VAL A 76 -0.95 18.31 -8.83
N SER A 77 -2.20 18.75 -8.71
CA SER A 77 -2.57 20.10 -8.27
C SER A 77 -3.59 19.98 -7.16
N ASP A 78 -3.32 20.62 -6.02
CA ASP A 78 -4.28 20.78 -4.94
C ASP A 78 -4.76 22.24 -4.95
N GLU A 79 -6.00 22.47 -5.39
CA GLU A 79 -6.62 23.80 -5.42
C GLU A 79 -7.33 24.15 -4.11
N LEU A 80 -7.73 23.15 -3.32
CA LEU A 80 -8.40 23.37 -2.03
C LEU A 80 -7.43 23.82 -0.95
N MET A 81 -6.19 23.31 -0.95
CA MET A 81 -5.13 23.67 0.00
C MET A 81 -5.55 23.49 1.47
N VAL A 82 -6.44 22.54 1.75
CA VAL A 82 -6.91 22.22 3.11
C VAL A 82 -6.10 21.05 3.65
N HIS A 83 -5.04 21.38 4.39
CA HIS A 83 -4.11 20.40 4.94
C HIS A 83 -4.23 20.25 6.46
N ASN A 84 -3.96 19.03 6.94
CA ASN A 84 -3.73 18.73 8.34
C ASN A 84 -2.30 18.19 8.53
N LYS A 85 -1.73 18.41 9.71
CA LYS A 85 -0.40 17.89 10.07
C LYS A 85 -0.50 16.43 10.47
N PHE A 86 0.23 15.57 9.77
CA PHE A 86 0.40 14.16 10.14
C PHE A 86 1.88 13.83 10.32
N ASN A 87 2.17 12.99 11.31
CA ASN A 87 3.48 12.34 11.41
C ASN A 87 3.53 11.11 10.50
N SER A 88 4.73 10.56 10.28
CA SER A 88 5.00 9.56 9.24
C SER A 88 4.20 8.27 9.44
N THR A 89 4.05 7.85 10.70
CA THR A 89 3.36 6.61 11.05
C THR A 89 1.88 6.60 10.62
N PRO A 90 1.00 7.52 11.05
CA PRO A 90 -0.40 7.53 10.61
C PRO A 90 -0.56 7.90 9.13
N LEU A 91 0.36 8.69 8.56
CA LEU A 91 0.35 8.98 7.12
C LEU A 91 0.53 7.70 6.27
N SER A 92 1.29 6.71 6.75
CA SER A 92 1.46 5.43 6.04
C SER A 92 0.13 4.69 5.80
N SER A 93 -0.88 4.90 6.64
CA SER A 93 -2.22 4.32 6.49
C SER A 93 -3.03 4.90 5.33
N PHE A 94 -2.61 6.05 4.77
CA PHE A 94 -3.26 6.66 3.60
C PHE A 94 -2.85 5.97 2.30
N PHE A 95 -1.85 5.08 2.35
CA PHE A 95 -1.35 4.41 1.17
C PHE A 95 -2.38 3.40 0.65
N PRO A 96 -2.92 3.58 -0.57
CA PRO A 96 -4.11 2.85 -1.05
C PRO A 96 -3.86 1.37 -1.38
N PHE A 97 -2.64 0.87 -1.16
CA PHE A 97 -2.24 -0.52 -1.40
C PHE A 97 -2.09 -1.33 -0.11
N THR A 98 -2.56 -0.81 1.02
CA THR A 98 -2.59 -1.55 2.29
C THR A 98 -3.90 -2.34 2.38
N SER A 99 -3.86 -3.63 2.04
CA SER A 99 -4.96 -4.55 2.35
C SER A 99 -4.74 -5.17 3.73
N PHE A 100 -5.77 -5.12 4.58
CA PHE A 100 -5.70 -5.69 5.93
C PHE A 100 -5.77 -7.22 5.93
N ASP A 101 -6.36 -7.84 4.90
CA ASP A 101 -6.57 -9.29 4.87
C ASP A 101 -6.53 -9.82 3.43
N LEU A 102 -5.36 -10.35 3.03
CA LEU A 102 -5.17 -11.01 1.75
C LEU A 102 -4.91 -12.50 2.01
N THR A 103 -5.99 -13.24 2.26
CA THR A 103 -5.96 -14.69 2.52
C THR A 103 -7.02 -15.41 1.67
N SER A 104 -6.64 -16.53 1.09
CA SER A 104 -7.44 -17.48 0.31
C SER A 104 -7.05 -18.90 0.73
N ASP A 105 -7.86 -19.90 0.36
CA ASP A 105 -7.57 -21.31 0.59
C ASP A 105 -6.61 -21.90 -0.47
N THR A 106 -6.28 -21.13 -1.51
CA THR A 106 -5.46 -21.56 -2.65
C THR A 106 -4.31 -20.60 -2.92
N GLY A 107 -3.24 -21.13 -3.54
CA GLY A 107 -2.08 -20.37 -3.97
C GLY A 107 -0.87 -20.56 -3.06
N ILE A 108 0.02 -19.58 -3.03
CA ILE A 108 1.29 -19.67 -2.32
C ILE A 108 1.24 -18.84 -1.03
N LEU A 109 1.96 -19.31 -0.01
CA LEU A 109 2.23 -18.51 1.17
C LEU A 109 3.20 -17.39 0.80
N TYR A 110 2.86 -16.14 1.09
CA TYR A 110 3.75 -14.98 0.94
C TYR A 110 4.39 -14.57 2.26
N GLY A 111 3.67 -14.72 3.38
CA GLY A 111 4.19 -14.35 4.69
C GLY A 111 3.12 -14.37 5.77
N ILE A 112 3.37 -13.61 6.83
CA ILE A 112 2.47 -13.46 7.97
C ILE A 112 2.14 -11.97 8.08
N ASN A 113 0.85 -11.65 8.18
CA ASN A 113 0.41 -10.31 8.48
C ASN A 113 0.80 -9.98 9.94
N ARG A 114 1.61 -8.94 10.12
CA ARG A 114 2.14 -8.56 11.45
C ARG A 114 1.10 -7.89 12.36
N HIS A 115 -0.02 -7.44 11.82
CA HIS A 115 -1.07 -6.76 12.59
C HIS A 115 -2.00 -7.76 13.28
N ASN A 116 -2.41 -8.82 12.59
CA ASN A 116 -3.37 -9.80 13.09
C ASN A 116 -2.81 -11.25 13.15
N SER A 117 -1.54 -11.44 12.81
CA SER A 117 -0.86 -12.75 12.78
C SER A 117 -1.48 -13.76 11.79
N SER A 118 -2.31 -13.32 10.84
CA SER A 118 -2.86 -14.18 9.81
C SER A 118 -1.83 -14.55 8.74
N LEU A 119 -2.05 -15.67 8.04
CA LEU A 119 -1.21 -16.05 6.91
C LEU A 119 -1.60 -15.24 5.68
N ILE A 120 -0.63 -14.65 4.99
CA ILE A 120 -0.86 -14.06 3.67
C ILE A 120 -0.69 -15.19 2.65
N LEU A 121 -1.78 -15.88 2.33
CA LEU A 121 -1.81 -17.00 1.40
C LEU A 121 -2.83 -16.71 0.31
N PHE A 122 -2.41 -16.61 -0.94
CA PHE A 122 -3.35 -16.43 -2.05
C PHE A 122 -2.74 -16.82 -3.40
N ASP A 123 -3.59 -17.06 -4.38
CA ASP A 123 -3.21 -17.27 -5.76
C ASP A 123 -3.25 -15.95 -6.53
N ARG A 124 -2.07 -15.36 -6.77
CA ARG A 124 -1.93 -14.12 -7.54
C ARG A 124 -2.47 -14.24 -8.97
N TYR A 125 -2.43 -15.43 -9.57
CA TYR A 125 -2.90 -15.65 -10.94
C TYR A 125 -4.44 -15.68 -11.04
N SER A 126 -5.16 -15.77 -9.92
CA SER A 126 -6.62 -15.66 -9.88
C SER A 126 -7.13 -14.21 -9.96
N LEU A 127 -6.25 -13.21 -9.82
CA LEU A 127 -6.60 -11.80 -9.85
C LEU A 127 -6.76 -11.28 -11.29
N THR A 128 -7.63 -10.27 -11.48
CA THR A 128 -7.82 -9.58 -12.77
C THR A 128 -6.51 -9.05 -13.35
N ASN A 129 -5.60 -8.60 -12.47
CA ASN A 129 -4.23 -8.27 -12.81
C ASN A 129 -3.30 -9.05 -11.88
N TYR A 130 -2.58 -10.01 -12.46
CA TYR A 130 -1.65 -10.88 -11.73
C TYR A 130 -0.24 -10.29 -11.64
N ASN A 131 0.03 -9.10 -12.17
CA ASN A 131 1.38 -8.52 -12.11
C ASN A 131 1.75 -8.14 -10.67
N SER A 132 3.03 -8.32 -10.33
CA SER A 132 3.59 -8.00 -9.00
C SER A 132 4.81 -7.10 -9.16
N VAL A 133 4.98 -6.15 -8.23
CA VAL A 133 6.17 -5.30 -8.12
C VAL A 133 6.64 -5.32 -6.68
N THR A 134 7.94 -5.57 -6.49
CA THR A 134 8.57 -5.60 -5.16
C THR A 134 9.57 -4.46 -5.01
N PHE A 135 9.31 -3.55 -4.08
CA PHE A 135 10.22 -2.47 -3.71
C PHE A 135 10.90 -2.79 -2.38
N ALA A 136 12.23 -2.66 -2.33
CA ALA A 136 12.98 -2.81 -1.10
C ALA A 136 14.32 -2.07 -1.20
N THR A 137 14.85 -1.61 -0.07
CA THR A 137 16.24 -1.16 0.02
C THR A 137 17.20 -2.34 -0.04
N SER A 138 18.48 -2.08 -0.32
CA SER A 138 19.51 -3.14 -0.31
C SER A 138 19.58 -3.79 1.08
N GLY A 139 19.66 -5.12 1.12
CA GLY A 139 19.67 -5.90 2.36
C GLY A 139 18.30 -6.13 3.01
N ALA A 140 17.21 -5.54 2.51
CA ALA A 140 15.87 -5.72 3.09
C ALA A 140 15.20 -7.06 2.78
N GLY A 141 15.88 -7.96 2.06
CA GLY A 141 15.37 -9.29 1.72
C GLY A 141 14.64 -9.41 0.38
N LYS A 142 14.74 -8.41 -0.52
CA LYS A 142 14.14 -8.44 -1.88
C LYS A 142 14.40 -9.77 -2.59
N SER A 143 15.68 -10.12 -2.79
CA SER A 143 16.08 -11.32 -3.53
C SER A 143 15.69 -12.60 -2.80
N TYR A 144 15.67 -12.62 -1.47
CA TYR A 144 15.16 -13.76 -0.70
C TYR A 144 13.67 -14.01 -0.96
N THR A 145 12.85 -12.96 -0.86
CA THR A 145 11.41 -13.02 -1.12
C THR A 145 11.13 -13.46 -2.57
N THR A 146 11.82 -12.88 -3.55
CA THR A 146 11.65 -13.26 -4.97
C THR A 146 12.03 -14.72 -5.23
N LYS A 147 13.17 -15.20 -4.70
CA LYS A 147 13.59 -16.61 -4.85
C LYS A 147 12.58 -17.58 -4.23
N LEU A 148 12.02 -17.22 -3.08
CA LEU A 148 11.01 -18.01 -2.39
C LEU A 148 9.69 -18.06 -3.16
N GLU A 149 9.25 -16.94 -3.75
CA GLU A 149 8.09 -16.90 -4.65
C GLU A 149 8.32 -17.76 -5.90
N ILE A 150 9.50 -17.70 -6.52
CA ILE A 150 9.86 -18.54 -7.67
C ILE A 150 9.77 -20.02 -7.31
N LEU A 151 10.41 -20.44 -6.21
CA LEU A 151 10.39 -21.84 -5.77
C LEU A 151 8.96 -22.34 -5.55
N ARG A 152 8.13 -21.55 -4.86
CA ARG A 152 6.73 -21.90 -4.62
C ARG A 152 5.93 -21.94 -5.92
N SER A 153 6.16 -21.02 -6.84
CA SER A 153 5.48 -21.01 -8.15
C SER A 153 5.84 -22.25 -8.97
N LEU A 154 7.12 -22.65 -8.97
CA LEU A 154 7.58 -23.88 -9.63
C LEU A 154 6.89 -25.14 -9.05
N MET A 155 6.67 -25.18 -7.73
CA MET A 155 5.95 -26.29 -7.09
C MET A 155 4.49 -26.41 -7.54
N PHE A 156 3.89 -25.30 -7.99
CA PHE A 156 2.54 -25.25 -8.57
C PHE A 156 2.54 -25.41 -10.10
N GLY A 157 3.69 -25.77 -10.69
CA GLY A 157 3.81 -26.04 -12.12
C GLY A 157 3.96 -24.80 -13.00
N ALA A 158 4.25 -23.63 -12.43
CA ALA A 158 4.53 -22.44 -13.22
C ALA A 158 5.88 -22.56 -13.95
N GLU A 159 5.95 -22.05 -15.18
CA GLU A 159 7.21 -21.83 -15.87
C GLU A 159 7.77 -20.46 -15.49
N VAL A 160 9.06 -20.40 -15.13
CA VAL A 160 9.69 -19.17 -14.64
C VAL A 160 10.89 -18.81 -15.51
N LEU A 161 10.88 -17.58 -16.02
CA LEU A 161 12.01 -16.95 -16.69
C LEU A 161 12.50 -15.78 -15.85
N VAL A 162 13.81 -15.71 -15.59
CA VAL A 162 14.42 -14.63 -14.79
C VAL A 162 15.43 -13.89 -15.66
N ILE A 163 15.30 -12.57 -15.72
CA ILE A 163 16.31 -11.68 -16.29
C ILE A 163 17.14 -11.15 -15.12
N ASP A 164 18.38 -11.61 -15.03
CA ASP A 164 19.22 -11.44 -13.86
C ASP A 164 20.54 -10.70 -14.19
N PRO A 165 20.56 -9.36 -14.11
CA PRO A 165 21.77 -8.59 -14.36
C PRO A 165 22.83 -8.74 -13.26
N GLU A 166 22.44 -9.18 -12.05
CA GLU A 166 23.31 -9.28 -10.87
C GLU A 166 23.86 -10.70 -10.64
N ARG A 167 23.44 -11.67 -11.46
CA ARG A 167 23.82 -13.10 -11.36
C ARG A 167 23.51 -13.72 -10.00
N GLU A 168 22.41 -13.29 -9.37
CA GLU A 168 21.95 -13.82 -8.09
C GLU A 168 21.17 -15.15 -8.19
N TYR A 169 20.68 -15.52 -9.37
CA TYR A 169 19.71 -16.61 -9.57
C TYR A 169 20.30 -17.86 -10.26
N GLU A 170 21.58 -17.86 -10.63
CA GLU A 170 22.26 -19.00 -11.27
C GLU A 170 22.13 -20.27 -10.43
N PHE A 171 22.49 -20.20 -9.15
CA PHE A 171 22.36 -21.33 -8.22
C PHE A 171 20.91 -21.83 -8.08
N LEU A 172 19.92 -20.92 -8.10
CA LEU A 172 18.51 -21.31 -8.04
C LEU A 172 18.10 -22.09 -9.29
N ALA A 173 18.53 -21.63 -10.47
CA ALA A 173 18.25 -22.31 -11.72
C ALA A 173 18.84 -23.73 -11.72
N GLU A 174 20.09 -23.90 -11.29
CA GLU A 174 20.72 -25.21 -11.20
C GLU A 174 20.01 -26.13 -10.19
N ALA A 175 19.71 -25.63 -8.99
CA ALA A 175 19.07 -26.40 -7.93
C ALA A 175 17.64 -26.86 -8.27
N THR A 176 16.95 -26.15 -9.16
CA THR A 176 15.59 -26.47 -9.62
C THR A 176 15.57 -27.23 -10.95
N GLY A 177 16.73 -27.60 -11.50
CA GLY A 177 16.84 -28.32 -12.78
C GLY A 177 16.65 -27.45 -14.02
N GLY A 178 16.65 -26.12 -13.86
CA GLY A 178 16.58 -25.14 -14.92
C GLY A 178 17.88 -24.98 -15.72
N ARG A 179 17.97 -23.87 -16.45
CA ARG A 179 19.14 -23.52 -17.26
C ARG A 179 19.46 -22.05 -17.10
N PHE A 180 20.75 -21.75 -16.93
CA PHE A 180 21.28 -20.41 -16.96
C PHE A 180 21.92 -20.13 -18.33
N PHE A 181 21.61 -18.96 -18.90
CA PHE A 181 22.17 -18.52 -20.17
C PHE A 181 22.89 -17.19 -19.96
N ASN A 182 24.21 -17.19 -20.14
CA ASN A 182 24.98 -15.96 -20.08
C ASN A 182 24.83 -15.20 -21.41
N ILE A 183 24.09 -14.08 -21.36
CA ILE A 183 23.90 -13.18 -22.50
C ILE A 183 24.84 -11.98 -22.31
N SER A 184 26.08 -12.11 -22.79
CA SER A 184 27.03 -11.01 -22.89
C SER A 184 27.30 -10.68 -24.36
N LEU A 185 27.31 -9.39 -24.71
CA LEU A 185 27.85 -8.94 -25.99
C LEU A 185 29.35 -9.25 -25.99
N SER A 186 29.78 -10.09 -26.93
CA SER A 186 31.18 -10.39 -27.23
C SER A 186 31.95 -9.13 -27.59
#